data_AF-A0A7S2XV07-F1
#
_entry.id   AF-A0A7S2XV07-F1
#
_cell.length_a   1.000
_cell.length_b   1.000
_cell.length_c   1.000
_cell.angle_alpha   90.00
_cell.angle_beta   90.00
_cell.angle_gamma   90.00
#
_symmetry.space_group_name_H-M   'P 1'
#
loop_
_entity.id
_entity.type
_entity.pdbx_description
1 polymer ?
#
loop_
_entity_poly.entity_id
_entity_poly.type
_entity_poly.pdbx_seq_one_letter_code
_entity_poly.pdbx_strand_id
1 'polypeptide(L)'
;PMCTKEGVLFDILNIVPYVKEHKKNPLTGEDMTHKQLVRLNMAKNIEGKWHCPVTYKVFNDNSHVVAIKPTGNVFAYEAIKELNLKPKNFTDLLDGTPFKKKDIITLQDPSDEDQMAMRDLANFKHLQEVRSQAARKQTSAAAIRQSQTGAAV
;
A
#
# COMPACT_ATOMS: atom_id res chain seq x y z
N PRO A 1 6.75 -2.53 6.13
CA PRO A 1 5.86 -2.21 4.99
C PRO A 1 6.13 -0.77 4.51
N MET A 2 5.87 -0.48 3.24
CA MET A 2 5.90 0.89 2.71
C MET A 2 4.52 1.26 2.22
N CYS A 3 4.20 2.55 2.18
CA CYS A 3 2.99 3.03 1.53
C CYS A 3 3.29 4.15 0.53
N THR A 4 2.37 4.32 -0.41
CA THR A 4 2.33 5.51 -1.27
C THR A 4 1.58 6.65 -0.57
N LYS A 5 1.51 7.82 -1.20
CA LYS A 5 0.79 8.99 -0.64
C LYS A 5 -0.72 8.76 -0.60
N GLU A 6 -1.21 7.88 -1.46
CA GLU A 6 -2.61 7.48 -1.60
C GLU A 6 -3.00 6.42 -0.56
N GLY A 7 -2.06 6.00 0.31
CA GLY A 7 -2.35 5.06 1.39
C GLY A 7 -2.29 3.59 0.98
N VAL A 8 -1.81 3.28 -0.22
CA VAL A 8 -1.68 1.90 -0.70
C VAL A 8 -0.42 1.27 -0.11
N LEU A 9 -0.58 0.13 0.55
CA LEU A 9 0.53 -0.60 1.17
C LEU A 9 1.22 -1.53 0.17
N PHE A 10 2.55 -1.57 0.26
CA PHE A 10 3.39 -2.47 -0.48
C PHE A 10 4.46 -3.10 0.41
N ASP A 11 4.92 -4.29 0.03
CA ASP A 11 6.12 -4.87 0.60
C ASP A 11 7.37 -4.17 0.02
N ILE A 12 8.33 -3.88 0.91
CA ILE A 12 9.57 -3.18 0.61
C ILE A 12 10.35 -3.95 -0.46
N LEU A 13 10.41 -5.28 -0.33
CA LEU A 13 11.18 -6.15 -1.21
C LEU A 13 10.66 -6.12 -2.66
N ASN A 14 9.38 -5.81 -2.87
CA ASN A 14 8.75 -5.80 -4.19
C ASN A 14 8.67 -4.39 -4.77
N ILE A 15 8.28 -3.39 -3.97
CA ILE A 15 8.04 -2.03 -4.48
C ILE A 15 9.33 -1.28 -4.82
N VAL A 16 10.38 -1.47 -4.03
CA VAL A 16 11.66 -0.77 -4.23
C VAL A 16 12.30 -1.15 -5.58
N PRO A 17 12.48 -2.44 -5.94
CA PRO A 17 13.01 -2.79 -7.24
C PRO A 17 12.07 -2.37 -8.38
N TYR A 18 10.74 -2.54 -8.23
CA TYR A 18 9.78 -2.15 -9.26
C TYR A 18 9.85 -0.66 -9.61
N VAL A 19 9.86 0.22 -8.59
CA VAL A 19 9.95 1.67 -8.80
C VAL A 19 11.33 2.08 -9.34
N LYS A 20 12.39 1.33 -9.02
CA LYS A 20 13.72 1.59 -9.56
C LYS A 20 13.81 1.25 -11.05
N GLU A 21 13.18 0.16 -11.47
CA GLU A 21 13.19 -0.34 -12.86
C GLU A 21 12.21 0.42 -13.75
N HIS A 22 10.95 0.51 -13.32
CA HIS A 22 9.86 1.05 -14.15
C HIS A 22 9.55 2.52 -13.88
N LYS A 23 9.97 3.08 -12.73
CA LYS A 23 9.65 4.44 -12.26
C LYS A 23 8.14 4.75 -12.26
N LYS A 24 7.32 3.73 -12.06
CA LYS A 24 5.86 3.81 -12.09
C LYS A 24 5.24 3.25 -10.82
N ASN A 25 4.02 3.67 -10.54
CA ASN A 25 3.16 3.09 -9.52
C ASN A 25 2.54 1.79 -10.08
N PRO A 26 2.73 0.63 -9.43
CA PRO A 26 2.19 -0.65 -9.91
C PRO A 26 0.65 -0.73 -9.87
N LEU A 27 -0.01 0.15 -9.11
CA LEU A 27 -1.47 0.24 -9.04
C LEU A 27 -2.02 1.14 -10.15
N THR A 28 -1.59 2.41 -10.19
CA THR A 28 -2.17 3.42 -11.11
C THR A 28 -1.45 3.46 -12.48
N GLY A 29 -0.17 3.06 -12.52
CA GLY A 29 0.70 3.19 -13.68
C GLY A 29 1.30 4.59 -13.86
N GLU A 30 1.05 5.51 -12.94
CA GLU A 30 1.59 6.88 -12.94
C GLU A 30 3.06 6.93 -12.54
N ASP A 31 3.76 8.00 -12.91
CA ASP A 31 5.17 8.16 -12.58
C ASP A 31 5.38 8.30 -11.07
N MET A 32 6.18 7.39 -10.51
CA MET A 32 6.46 7.34 -9.09
C MET A 32 7.96 7.17 -8.87
N THR A 33 8.47 7.86 -7.84
CA THR A 33 9.87 7.78 -7.43
C THR A 33 9.98 7.23 -6.01
N HIS A 34 11.10 6.58 -5.69
CA HIS A 34 11.39 6.05 -4.35
C HIS A 34 11.17 7.07 -3.21
N LYS A 35 11.43 8.36 -3.44
CA LYS A 35 11.21 9.44 -2.46
C LYS A 35 9.75 9.65 -2.08
N GLN A 36 8.82 9.15 -2.89
CA GLN A 36 7.39 9.26 -2.64
C GLN A 36 6.86 8.12 -1.78
N LEU A 37 7.66 7.05 -1.61
CA LEU A 37 7.33 5.95 -0.72
C LEU A 37 7.65 6.32 0.71
N VAL A 38 6.72 6.04 1.60
CA VAL A 38 6.86 6.25 3.03
C VAL A 38 7.06 4.89 3.68
N ARG A 39 8.15 4.74 4.43
CA ARG A 39 8.35 3.56 5.27
C ARG A 39 7.42 3.68 6.48
N LEU A 40 6.57 2.69 6.69
CA LEU A 40 5.66 2.68 7.83
C LEU A 40 6.32 2.07 9.05
N ASN A 41 6.13 2.73 10.19
CA ASN A 41 6.50 2.27 11.52
C ASN A 41 5.23 1.92 12.31
N MET A 42 4.99 0.62 12.46
CA MET A 42 3.80 0.09 13.13
C MET A 42 4.20 -0.55 14.45
N ALA A 43 3.40 -0.35 15.51
CA ALA A 43 3.65 -0.93 16.82
C ALA A 43 2.99 -2.31 16.96
N LYS A 44 3.70 -3.28 17.54
CA LYS A 44 3.15 -4.59 17.90
C LYS A 44 2.97 -4.71 19.40
N ASN A 45 1.87 -5.32 19.83
CA ASN A 45 1.67 -5.67 21.22
C ASN A 45 2.47 -6.95 21.57
N ILE A 46 2.40 -7.38 22.83
CA ILE A 46 3.07 -8.59 23.32
C ILE A 46 2.61 -9.88 22.62
N GLU A 47 1.38 -9.90 22.08
CA GLU A 47 0.83 -11.01 21.30
C GLU A 47 1.24 -10.95 19.82
N GLY A 48 2.06 -9.97 19.43
CA GLY A 48 2.50 -9.78 18.04
C GLY A 48 1.46 -9.13 17.12
N LYS A 49 0.32 -8.67 17.66
CA LYS A 49 -0.75 -7.99 16.90
C LYS A 49 -0.43 -6.51 16.72
N TRP A 50 -0.73 -5.97 15.55
CA TRP A 50 -0.56 -4.54 15.27
C TRP A 50 -1.57 -3.71 16.06
N HIS A 51 -1.10 -2.65 16.69
CA HIS A 51 -1.95 -1.79 17.51
C HIS A 51 -1.55 -0.32 17.38
N CYS A 52 -2.48 0.56 17.72
CA CYS A 52 -2.20 1.97 17.88
C CYS A 52 -1.36 2.19 19.14
N PRO A 53 -0.20 2.84 19.06
CA PRO A 53 0.69 3.03 20.21
C PRO A 53 0.16 4.04 21.24
N VAL A 54 -0.86 4.83 20.88
CA VAL A 54 -1.46 5.85 21.77
C VAL A 54 -2.73 5.32 22.44
N THR A 55 -3.63 4.70 21.68
CA THR A 55 -4.92 4.20 22.21
C THR A 55 -4.86 2.75 22.64
N TYR A 56 -3.75 2.06 22.37
CA TYR A 56 -3.54 0.63 22.59
C TYR A 56 -4.55 -0.31 21.90
N LYS A 57 -5.41 0.23 21.03
CA LYS A 57 -6.40 -0.52 20.28
C LYS A 57 -5.71 -1.32 19.18
N VAL A 58 -6.01 -2.61 19.12
CA VAL A 58 -5.55 -3.51 18.05
C VAL A 58 -6.25 -3.12 16.75
N PHE A 59 -5.49 -3.03 15.66
CA PHE A 59 -6.04 -2.75 14.34
C PHE A 59 -6.75 -3.99 13.78
N ASN A 60 -7.92 -3.78 13.19
CA ASN A 60 -8.74 -4.78 12.51
C ASN A 60 -9.25 -4.24 11.15
N ASP A 61 -10.02 -5.04 10.43
CA ASP A 61 -10.52 -4.70 9.09
C ASP A 61 -11.49 -3.50 9.07
N ASN A 62 -12.07 -3.15 10.22
CA ASN A 62 -12.96 -2.00 10.38
C ASN A 62 -12.28 -0.82 11.12
N SER A 63 -10.97 -0.87 11.29
CA SER A 63 -10.23 0.21 11.96
C SER A 63 -9.91 1.31 10.97
N HIS A 64 -10.22 2.55 11.34
CA HIS A 64 -9.72 3.71 10.62
C HIS A 64 -8.26 3.96 11.04
N VAL A 65 -7.33 3.69 10.14
CA VAL A 65 -5.88 3.74 10.36
C VAL A 65 -5.25 4.81 9.49
N VAL A 66 -4.39 5.63 10.11
CA VAL A 66 -3.65 6.69 9.43
C VAL A 66 -2.15 6.62 9.75
N ALA A 67 -1.33 7.15 8.86
CA ALA A 67 0.11 7.30 9.04
C ALA A 67 0.53 8.77 8.92
N ILE A 68 1.56 9.15 9.66
CA ILE A 68 2.18 10.48 9.56
C ILE A 68 3.38 10.39 8.62
N LYS A 69 3.34 11.09 7.49
CA LYS A 69 4.33 10.95 6.42
C LYS A 69 5.79 11.21 6.83
N PRO A 70 6.13 12.26 7.61
CA PRO A 70 7.51 12.52 8.02
C PRO A 70 8.15 11.40 8.83
N THR A 71 7.39 10.78 9.73
CA THR A 71 7.89 9.79 10.70
C THR A 71 7.59 8.36 10.27
N GLY A 72 6.55 8.17 9.46
CA GLY A 72 6.00 6.88 9.09
C GLY A 72 5.18 6.24 10.21
N ASN A 73 4.99 6.89 11.36
CA ASN A 73 4.29 6.32 12.50
C ASN A 73 2.81 6.13 12.19
N VAL A 74 2.28 4.96 12.56
CA VAL A 74 0.90 4.55 12.28
C VAL A 74 0.04 4.64 13.54
N PHE A 75 -1.11 5.31 13.42
CA PHE A 75 -2.04 5.60 14.50
C PHE A 75 -3.48 5.25 14.11
N ALA A 76 -4.32 5.08 15.13
CA ALA A 76 -5.77 5.13 14.94
C ALA A 76 -6.18 6.58 14.61
N TYR A 77 -7.08 6.76 13.64
CA TYR A 77 -7.57 8.09 13.26
C TYR A 77 -8.19 8.84 14.43
N GLU A 78 -8.86 8.14 15.34
CA GLU A 78 -9.41 8.71 16.57
C GLU A 78 -8.33 9.44 17.39
N ALA A 79 -7.14 8.87 17.54
CA ALA A 79 -6.03 9.49 18.28
C ALA A 79 -5.59 10.81 17.63
N ILE A 80 -5.38 10.78 16.31
CA ILE A 80 -5.00 11.97 15.54
C ILE A 80 -6.12 13.02 15.55
N LYS A 81 -7.38 12.60 15.50
CA LYS A 81 -8.54 13.50 15.54
C LYS A 81 -8.61 14.25 16.87
N GLU A 82 -8.52 13.53 17.98
CA GLU A 82 -8.67 14.10 19.32
C GLU A 82 -7.45 14.90 19.77
N LEU A 83 -6.23 14.43 19.48
CA LEU A 83 -4.99 15.01 20.01
C LEU A 83 -4.32 15.99 19.05
N ASN A 84 -4.55 15.87 17.74
CA ASN A 84 -3.93 16.75 16.74
C ASN A 84 -4.94 17.66 16.04
N LEU A 85 -5.99 17.11 15.41
CA LEU A 85 -6.90 17.88 14.57
C LEU A 85 -7.77 18.84 15.37
N LYS A 86 -8.41 18.39 16.45
CA LYS A 86 -9.23 19.25 17.32
C LYS A 86 -8.41 20.34 18.02
N PRO A 87 -7.26 20.03 18.64
CA PRO A 87 -6.46 21.04 19.35
C PRO A 87 -5.60 21.90 18.40
N LYS A 88 -5.58 21.59 17.10
CA LYS A 88 -4.70 22.19 16.09
C LYS A 88 -3.20 22.04 16.42
N ASN A 89 -2.84 20.97 17.11
CA ASN A 89 -1.46 20.61 17.41
C ASN A 89 -0.95 19.61 16.37
N PHE A 90 -0.05 20.01 15.47
CA PHE A 90 0.44 19.13 14.40
C PHE A 90 1.85 18.62 14.69
N THR A 91 1.98 17.87 15.78
CA THR A 91 3.20 17.19 16.21
C THR A 91 2.93 15.70 16.36
N ASP A 92 3.84 14.87 15.85
CA ASP A 92 3.72 13.43 15.97
C ASP A 92 3.63 13.02 17.44
N LEU A 93 2.70 12.11 17.76
CA LEU A 93 2.36 11.77 19.12
C LEU A 93 3.41 10.89 19.83
N LEU A 94 4.39 10.35 19.09
CA LEU A 94 5.46 9.52 19.67
C LEU A 94 6.77 10.27 19.79
N ASP A 95 7.19 10.97 18.74
CA ASP A 95 8.52 11.59 18.67
C ASP A 95 8.49 13.14 18.69
N GLY A 96 7.31 13.75 18.63
CA GLY A 96 7.15 15.20 18.64
C GLY A 96 7.53 15.91 17.34
N THR A 97 7.83 15.17 16.26
CA THR A 97 8.18 15.76 14.97
C THR A 97 7.02 16.58 14.41
N PRO A 98 7.24 17.85 14.03
CA PRO A 98 6.17 18.66 13.45
C PRO A 98 5.79 18.13 12.06
N PHE A 99 4.50 18.10 11.79
CA PHE A 99 3.94 17.71 10.49
C PHE A 99 2.85 18.68 10.04
N LYS A 100 2.36 18.56 8.80
CA LYS A 100 1.24 19.37 8.30
C LYS A 100 0.00 18.49 8.13
N LYS A 101 -1.20 19.08 8.16
CA LYS A 101 -2.44 18.32 7.92
C LYS A 101 -2.41 17.46 6.64
N LYS A 102 -1.75 17.94 5.58
CA LYS A 102 -1.55 17.22 4.30
C LYS A 102 -0.59 16.02 4.37
N ASP A 103 0.13 15.89 5.47
CA ASP A 103 1.08 14.80 5.70
C ASP A 103 0.42 13.60 6.41
N ILE A 104 -0.87 13.73 6.78
CA ILE A 104 -1.68 12.61 7.27
C ILE A 104 -2.10 11.78 6.06
N ILE A 105 -1.66 10.53 6.03
CA ILE A 105 -1.99 9.55 4.99
C ILE A 105 -2.99 8.56 5.58
N THR A 106 -4.16 8.45 4.98
CA THR A 106 -5.13 7.42 5.36
C THR A 106 -4.71 6.08 4.77
N LEU A 107 -4.43 5.10 5.63
CA LEU A 107 -4.06 3.75 5.21
C LEU A 107 -5.29 2.85 5.06
N GLN A 108 -6.33 3.13 5.86
CA GLN A 108 -7.56 2.37 5.87
C GLN A 108 -8.67 3.23 6.45
N ASP A 109 -9.74 3.40 5.70
CA ASP A 109 -11.00 3.96 6.19
C ASP A 109 -12.14 3.06 5.71
N PRO A 110 -12.84 2.35 6.63
CA PRO A 110 -13.98 1.52 6.25
C PRO A 110 -15.17 2.33 5.71
N SER A 111 -15.17 3.65 5.90
CA SER A 111 -16.23 4.54 5.38
C SER A 111 -15.94 5.07 3.97
N ASP A 112 -14.73 4.85 3.44
CA ASP A 112 -14.31 5.32 2.12
C ASP A 112 -14.34 4.15 1.12
N GLU A 113 -15.44 4.06 0.37
CA GLU A 113 -15.67 2.99 -0.60
C GLU A 113 -14.63 3.00 -1.74
N ASP A 114 -14.20 4.18 -2.18
CA ASP A 114 -13.20 4.34 -3.25
C ASP A 114 -11.83 3.85 -2.78
N GLN A 115 -11.45 4.21 -1.55
CA GLN A 115 -10.19 3.76 -0.95
C GLN A 115 -10.19 2.23 -0.73
N MET A 116 -11.34 1.65 -0.39
CA MET A 116 -11.49 0.20 -0.26
C MET A 116 -11.38 -0.51 -1.62
N ALA A 117 -11.95 0.05 -2.69
CA ALA A 117 -11.83 -0.49 -4.04
C ALA A 117 -10.37 -0.44 -4.56
N MET A 118 -9.61 0.61 -4.24
CA MET A 118 -8.19 0.71 -4.59
C MET A 118 -7.31 -0.36 -3.92
N ARG A 119 -7.75 -0.91 -2.79
CA ARG A 119 -7.03 -1.97 -2.06
C ARG A 119 -7.33 -3.37 -2.57
N ASP A 120 -8.37 -3.56 -3.38
CA ASP A 120 -8.69 -4.86 -3.96
C ASP A 120 -7.59 -5.30 -4.94
N LEU A 121 -7.01 -6.47 -4.67
CA LEU A 121 -5.99 -7.12 -5.50
C LEU A 121 -6.41 -7.27 -6.97
N ALA A 122 -7.72 -7.31 -7.25
CA ALA A 122 -8.27 -7.35 -8.60
C ALA A 122 -7.92 -6.11 -9.45
N ASN A 123 -7.75 -4.95 -8.80
CA ASN A 123 -7.56 -3.65 -9.45
C ASN A 123 -6.09 -3.29 -9.69
N PHE A 124 -5.16 -4.15 -9.29
CA PHE A 124 -3.72 -3.91 -9.51
C PHE A 124 -3.35 -4.10 -10.98
N LYS A 125 -3.07 -2.98 -11.65
CA LYS A 125 -2.69 -2.93 -13.07
C LYS A 125 -1.49 -3.82 -13.39
N HIS A 126 -0.46 -3.83 -12.54
CA HIS A 126 0.68 -4.73 -12.72
C HIS A 126 0.28 -6.23 -12.65
N LEU A 127 -0.63 -6.62 -11.75
CA LEU A 127 -1.12 -8.00 -11.68
C LEU A 127 -1.94 -8.37 -12.92
N GLN A 128 -2.72 -7.43 -13.47
CA GLN A 128 -3.43 -7.62 -14.73
C GLN A 128 -2.46 -7.77 -15.91
N GLU A 129 -1.40 -6.95 -15.97
CA GLU A 129 -0.34 -7.05 -16.99
C GLU A 129 0.38 -8.40 -16.90
N VAL A 130 0.80 -8.83 -15.72
CA VAL A 130 1.45 -10.14 -15.51
C VAL A 130 0.53 -11.29 -15.92
N ARG A 131 -0.75 -11.24 -15.53
CA ARG A 131 -1.76 -12.23 -15.95
C ARG A 131 -1.93 -12.25 -17.47
N SER A 132 -2.00 -11.08 -18.11
CA SER A 132 -2.13 -10.98 -19.56
C SER A 132 -0.91 -11.51 -20.30
N GLN A 133 0.30 -11.26 -19.79
CA GLN A 133 1.55 -11.77 -20.35
C GLN A 133 1.67 -13.29 -20.16
N ALA A 134 1.27 -13.81 -19.00
CA ALA A 134 1.21 -15.25 -18.75
C ALA A 134 0.22 -15.94 -19.71
N ALA A 135 -0.97 -15.36 -19.92
CA ALA A 135 -1.96 -15.87 -20.86
C ALA A 135 -1.47 -15.83 -22.32
N ARG A 136 -0.76 -14.76 -22.73
CA ARG A 136 -0.11 -14.66 -24.06
C ARG A 136 1.01 -15.68 -24.25
N LYS A 137 1.80 -15.97 -23.21
CA LYS A 137 2.84 -17.01 -23.23
C LYS A 137 2.24 -18.43 -23.30
N GLN A 138 1.10 -18.68 -22.64
CA GLN A 138 0.42 -19.98 -22.71
C GLN A 138 -0.24 -20.24 -24.07
N THR A 139 -0.88 -19.23 -24.67
CA THR A 139 -1.46 -19.34 -26.02
C THR A 139 -0.40 -19.54 -27.10
N SER A 140 0.75 -18.86 -27.02
CA SER A 140 1.87 -19.08 -27.94
C SER A 140 2.52 -20.45 -27.76
N ALA A 141 2.70 -20.94 -26.53
CA ALA A 141 3.22 -22.28 -26.27
C ALA A 141 2.25 -23.40 -26.74
N ALA A 142 0.93 -23.18 -26.63
CA ALA A 142 -0.08 -24.12 -27.13
C ALA A 142 -0.15 -24.13 -28.68
N ALA A 143 -0.03 -22.98 -29.33
CA ALA A 143 -0.03 -22.86 -30.78
C ALA A 143 1.19 -23.53 -31.44
N ILE A 144 2.38 -23.43 -30.83
CA ILE A 144 3.62 -24.08 -31.33
C ILE A 144 3.51 -25.62 -31.29
N ARG A 145 2.72 -26.20 -30.37
CA ARG A 145 2.56 -27.66 -30.25
C ARG A 145 1.63 -28.25 -31.32
N GLN A 146 0.68 -27.49 -31.86
CA GLN A 146 -0.22 -27.98 -32.91
C GLN A 146 0.42 -28.03 -34.31
N SER A 147 1.51 -27.29 -34.55
CA SER A 147 2.20 -27.28 -35.85
C SER A 147 3.23 -28.41 -36.03
N GLN A 148 3.52 -29.23 -35.01
CA GLN A 148 4.53 -30.30 -35.09
C GLN A 148 3.97 -31.72 -35.31
N THR A 149 2.64 -31.92 -35.36
CA THR A 149 2.03 -33.26 -35.56
C THR A 149 1.62 -33.57 -37.00
N GLY A 150 2.18 -32.88 -37.99
CA GLY A 150 1.86 -33.08 -39.41
C GLY A 150 3.06 -33.53 -40.25
N ALA A 151 3.68 -34.67 -39.95
CA ALA A 151 4.53 -35.41 -40.90
C ALA A 151 5.01 -36.77 -40.34
N ALA A 152 4.27 -37.85 -40.62
CA ALA A 152 4.75 -39.24 -40.72
C ALA A 152 3.59 -40.02 -41.38
N VAL A 153 3.54 -40.04 -42.72
CA VAL A 153 3.87 -41.18 -43.60
C VAL A 153 3.07 -42.43 -43.28
#